data_AF-A0A7J2JP48-F1
#
_entry.id   AF-A0A7J2JP48-F1
#
_cell.length_a   1.000
_cell.length_b   1.000
_cell.length_c   1.000
_cell.angle_alpha   90.00
_cell.angle_beta   90.00
_cell.angle_gamma   90.00
#
_symmetry.space_group_name_H-M   'P 1'
#
loop_
_entity.id
_entity.type
_entity.pdbx_description
1 polymer ?
#
loop_
_entity_poly.entity_id
_entity_poly.type
_entity_poly.pdbx_seq_one_letter_code
_entity_poly.pdbx_strand_id
1 'polypeptide(L)'
;MRPLSLTRALIALLLIIAAIAIPTLYSVWKSGTTTTIAATTAVTQPAIMEGDLEKLRRENIKLKQEIETLKRTLEELRSVPQQQVTETPPQNPLQTSTSETEELRMEIDKLREQLNQLNSSYQELKSKYDSLLNEYNKLRGEYEKLKRKYSDLMIRYENLSKSLSVLKSYRSSAVVVRQYEREARKFLETRTYKEEFYDWRFWVITENYNSQMRGERANKSIARIFALMVQRDLEYNYDLYKRMIDDWLKVHPASDEVSLANEIARLFYSLDHQYAVPGKDEPNAELPLFPIELLAYGLGDCEDHAMLMAALYKVAGFRVAIVVVKDHTDVAIMVNGRWVYLEASIHQPNQKDLPSGFYSTVTIWDLEGEFRKRWGRYQAYWVEVQSGPISVSYG
;
A
#
# COMPACT_ATOMS: atom_id res chain seq x y z
N MET A 1 36.04 -10.86 30.10
CA MET A 1 35.08 -10.03 29.34
C MET A 1 35.74 -9.66 28.01
N ARG A 2 35.19 -10.11 26.87
CA ARG A 2 35.75 -9.78 25.54
C ARG A 2 35.38 -8.34 25.17
N PRO A 3 36.29 -7.51 24.65
CA PRO A 3 35.95 -6.16 24.22
C PRO A 3 34.98 -6.25 23.04
N LEU A 4 33.81 -5.63 23.18
CA LEU A 4 32.90 -5.45 22.04
C LEU A 4 33.61 -4.57 21.00
N SER A 5 33.65 -5.03 19.76
CA SER A 5 34.17 -4.24 18.64
C SER A 5 33.45 -2.89 18.58
N LEU A 6 34.18 -1.81 18.28
CA LEU A 6 33.65 -0.44 18.19
C LEU A 6 32.33 -0.36 17.41
N THR A 7 32.18 -1.19 16.38
CA THR A 7 30.98 -1.33 15.56
C THR A 7 29.73 -1.73 16.34
N ARG A 8 29.83 -2.66 17.30
CA ARG A 8 28.70 -3.10 18.13
C ARG A 8 28.34 -2.07 19.20
N ALA A 9 29.32 -1.35 19.72
CA ALA A 9 29.08 -0.22 20.63
C ALA A 9 28.37 0.95 19.93
N LEU A 10 28.74 1.25 18.68
CA LEU A 10 28.11 2.28 17.86
C LEU A 10 26.67 1.92 17.48
N ILE A 11 26.41 0.65 17.14
CA ILE A 11 25.06 0.16 16.84
C ILE A 11 24.18 0.17 18.10
N ALA A 12 24.72 -0.22 19.26
CA ALA A 12 24.00 -0.14 20.52
C ALA A 12 23.69 1.31 20.91
N LEU A 13 24.63 2.25 20.69
CA LEU A 13 24.41 3.67 20.92
C LEU A 13 23.32 4.24 20.00
N LEU A 14 23.33 3.86 18.71
CA LEU A 14 22.32 4.27 17.73
C LEU A 14 20.92 3.70 18.05
N LEU A 15 20.84 2.48 18.56
CA LEU A 15 19.58 1.86 18.97
C LEU A 15 19.03 2.48 20.26
N ILE A 16 19.89 2.88 21.20
CA ILE A 16 19.51 3.60 22.41
C ILE A 16 19.04 5.02 22.06
N ILE A 17 19.73 5.71 21.14
CA ILE A 17 19.31 7.01 20.62
C ILE A 17 17.97 6.90 19.89
N ALA A 18 17.74 5.86 19.09
CA ALA A 18 16.45 5.64 18.43
C ALA A 18 15.32 5.35 19.43
N ALA A 19 15.56 4.52 20.45
CA ALA A 19 14.55 4.17 21.45
C ALA A 19 14.17 5.36 22.37
N ILE A 20 15.08 6.29 22.62
CA ILE A 20 14.83 7.49 23.44
C ILE A 20 14.28 8.65 22.58
N ALA A 21 14.70 8.77 21.32
CA ALA A 21 14.29 9.86 20.42
C ALA A 21 12.86 9.67 19.89
N ILE A 22 12.40 8.45 19.62
CA ILE A 22 11.09 8.21 18.98
C ILE A 22 9.90 8.63 19.88
N PRO A 23 9.87 8.33 21.20
CA PRO A 23 8.80 8.79 22.08
C PRO A 23 8.88 10.29 22.42
N THR A 24 10.09 10.84 22.50
CA THR A 24 10.31 12.27 22.78
C THR A 24 10.01 13.16 21.58
N LEU A 25 10.28 12.70 20.35
CA LEU A 25 9.89 13.40 19.13
C LEU A 25 8.37 13.39 18.91
N TYR A 26 7.68 12.32 19.29
CA TYR A 26 6.22 12.24 19.23
C TYR A 26 5.54 13.19 20.24
N SER A 27 6.07 13.32 21.46
CA SER A 27 5.55 14.26 22.47
C SER A 27 5.89 15.72 22.17
N VAL A 28 7.07 15.99 21.61
CA VAL A 28 7.54 17.31 21.16
C VAL A 28 6.78 17.82 19.94
N TRP A 29 6.40 16.94 19.00
CA TRP A 29 5.58 17.32 17.84
C TRP A 29 4.13 17.62 18.25
N LYS A 30 3.59 16.90 19.24
CA LYS A 30 2.27 17.18 19.82
C LYS A 30 2.23 18.50 20.62
N SER A 31 3.37 18.97 21.15
CA SER A 31 3.48 20.25 21.88
C SER A 31 3.93 21.44 21.03
N GLY A 32 4.24 21.25 19.73
CA GLY A 32 4.52 22.35 18.79
C GLY A 32 5.80 23.16 19.07
N THR A 33 6.58 22.79 20.08
CA THR A 33 7.79 23.52 20.49
C THR A 33 9.00 22.62 20.34
N THR A 34 9.69 22.70 19.20
CA THR A 34 11.16 22.69 19.01
C THR A 34 11.53 22.19 17.60
N THR A 35 11.42 23.09 16.63
CA THR A 35 12.21 23.02 15.38
C THR A 35 12.69 24.41 14.96
N THR A 36 12.58 25.38 15.86
CA THR A 36 13.00 26.76 15.66
C THR A 36 14.52 26.86 15.65
N ILE A 37 15.28 26.13 16.47
CA ILE A 37 16.71 26.44 16.66
C ILE A 37 17.56 26.17 15.39
N ALA A 38 17.34 25.08 14.66
CA ALA A 38 18.10 24.72 13.45
C ALA A 38 17.64 25.50 12.19
N ALA A 39 16.33 25.75 12.05
CA ALA A 39 15.82 26.58 10.97
C ALA A 39 16.18 28.06 11.16
N THR A 40 16.21 28.55 12.41
CA THR A 40 16.59 29.94 12.72
C THR A 40 18.08 30.18 12.50
N THR A 41 18.95 29.22 12.82
CA THR A 41 20.40 29.33 12.53
C THR A 41 20.71 29.29 11.03
N ALA A 42 20.02 28.46 10.24
CA ALA A 42 20.20 28.38 8.79
C ALA A 42 19.65 29.61 8.04
N VAL A 43 18.62 30.28 8.58
CA VAL A 43 18.06 31.52 8.02
C VAL A 43 18.85 32.76 8.44
N THR A 44 19.50 32.75 9.61
CA THR A 44 20.24 33.93 10.13
C THR A 44 21.59 34.13 9.46
N GLN A 45 22.34 33.07 9.12
CA GLN A 45 23.65 33.22 8.47
C GLN A 45 23.63 33.98 7.14
N PRO A 46 22.75 33.68 6.16
CA PRO A 46 22.69 34.44 4.91
C PRO A 46 22.23 35.89 5.13
N ALA A 47 21.28 36.14 6.04
CA ALA A 47 20.82 37.50 6.36
C ALA A 47 21.90 38.36 7.04
N ILE A 48 22.73 37.76 7.90
CA ILE A 48 23.87 38.44 8.53
C ILE A 48 24.92 38.80 7.48
N MET A 49 25.26 37.87 6.59
CA MET A 49 26.24 38.08 5.53
C MET A 49 25.79 39.15 4.51
N GLU A 50 24.50 39.21 4.22
CA GLU A 50 23.90 40.25 3.37
C GLU A 50 23.97 41.64 4.03
N GLY A 51 23.77 41.70 5.36
CA GLY A 51 23.98 42.92 6.14
C GLY A 51 25.44 43.41 6.13
N ASP A 52 26.40 42.49 6.26
CA ASP A 52 27.83 42.80 6.20
C ASP A 52 28.26 43.26 4.80
N LEU A 53 27.70 42.65 3.75
CA LEU A 53 27.92 43.04 2.35
C LEU A 53 27.47 44.49 2.09
N GLU A 54 26.29 44.87 2.59
CA GLU A 54 25.77 46.24 2.48
C GLU A 54 26.55 47.25 3.33
N LYS A 55 27.16 46.83 4.44
CA LYS A 55 28.05 47.69 5.23
C LYS A 55 29.34 47.99 4.48
N LEU A 56 30.01 46.97 3.96
CA LEU A 56 31.24 47.09 3.16
C LEU A 56 31.02 47.93 1.89
N ARG A 57 29.87 47.76 1.23
CA ARG A 57 29.48 48.55 0.06
C ARG A 57 29.38 50.04 0.38
N ARG A 58 28.77 50.39 1.51
CA ARG A 58 28.66 51.79 1.98
C ARG A 58 30.02 52.39 2.32
N GLU A 59 30.90 51.63 2.96
CA GLU A 59 32.27 52.08 3.26
C GLU A 59 33.09 52.31 1.99
N ASN A 60 32.94 51.45 0.97
CA ASN A 60 33.58 51.63 -0.34
C ASN A 60 33.16 52.92 -1.04
N ILE A 61 31.87 53.30 -0.95
CA ILE A 61 31.34 54.54 -1.50
C ILE A 61 31.94 55.76 -0.79
N LYS A 62 32.04 55.73 0.55
CA LYS A 62 32.62 56.82 1.34
C LYS A 62 34.09 57.07 1.01
N LEU A 63 34.91 56.01 0.98
CA LEU A 63 36.34 56.12 0.67
C LEU A 63 36.57 56.66 -0.76
N LYS A 64 35.73 56.27 -1.73
CA LYS A 64 35.79 56.84 -3.09
C LYS A 64 35.50 58.34 -3.11
N GLN A 65 34.52 58.80 -2.34
CA GLN A 65 34.20 60.21 -2.22
C GLN A 65 35.34 61.00 -1.57
N GLU A 66 35.94 60.43 -0.53
CA GLU A 66 37.05 61.04 0.22
C GLU A 66 38.33 61.19 -0.62
N ILE A 67 38.68 60.15 -1.39
CA ILE A 67 39.79 60.23 -2.38
C ILE A 67 39.52 61.35 -3.40
N GLU A 68 38.27 61.49 -3.85
CA GLU A 68 37.93 62.50 -4.85
C GLU A 68 37.98 63.92 -4.28
N THR A 69 37.60 64.11 -3.01
CA THR A 69 37.77 65.40 -2.33
C THR A 69 39.24 65.75 -2.10
N LEU A 70 40.07 64.79 -1.67
CA LEU A 70 41.51 65.03 -1.45
C LEU A 70 42.26 65.33 -2.75
N LYS A 71 41.84 64.74 -3.88
CA LYS A 71 42.37 65.12 -5.19
C LYS A 71 42.04 66.56 -5.55
N ARG A 72 40.83 67.03 -5.26
CA ARG A 72 40.41 68.42 -5.54
C ARG A 72 41.20 69.40 -4.68
N THR A 73 41.37 69.13 -3.40
CA THR A 73 42.18 69.99 -2.50
C THR A 73 43.65 70.02 -2.92
N LEU A 74 44.21 68.89 -3.37
CA LEU A 74 45.56 68.84 -3.93
C LEU A 74 45.68 69.72 -5.20
N GLU A 75 44.67 69.70 -6.07
CA GLU A 75 44.65 70.50 -7.29
C GLU A 75 44.48 72.00 -6.99
N GLU A 76 43.64 72.34 -6.01
CA GLU A 76 43.46 73.71 -5.50
C GLU A 76 44.77 74.25 -4.89
N LEU A 77 45.46 73.47 -4.06
CA LEU A 77 46.76 73.82 -3.47
C LEU A 77 47.86 73.99 -4.54
N ARG A 78 47.82 73.22 -5.64
CA ARG A 78 48.72 73.42 -6.78
C ARG A 78 48.41 74.65 -7.61
N SER A 79 47.15 75.11 -7.61
CA SER A 79 46.69 76.24 -8.40
C SER A 79 46.93 77.62 -7.74
N VAL A 80 47.45 77.67 -6.51
CA VAL A 80 47.79 78.92 -5.81
C VAL A 80 48.86 79.69 -6.59
N PRO A 81 48.58 80.91 -7.12
CA PRO A 81 49.56 81.69 -7.88
C PRO A 81 50.70 82.21 -6.99
N GLN A 82 51.95 81.99 -7.39
CA GLN A 82 53.11 82.69 -6.80
C GLN A 82 53.01 84.19 -7.09
N GLN A 83 52.48 84.98 -6.14
CA GLN A 83 52.62 86.43 -6.18
C GLN A 83 54.04 86.81 -5.75
N GLN A 84 54.74 87.53 -6.64
CA GLN A 84 56.06 88.10 -6.41
C GLN A 84 56.04 89.04 -5.19
N VAL A 85 56.77 88.69 -4.14
CA VAL A 85 57.25 89.63 -3.13
C VAL A 85 58.77 89.52 -3.13
N THR A 86 59.43 90.58 -3.61
CA THR A 86 60.87 90.80 -3.48
C THR A 86 61.22 91.11 -2.02
N GLU A 87 62.38 90.60 -1.60
CA GLU A 87 63.06 90.71 -0.29
C GLU A 87 62.86 89.50 0.68
N THR A 88 63.97 88.84 1.01
CA THR A 88 64.16 87.56 1.73
C THR A 88 64.03 87.64 3.25
N PRO A 89 63.88 86.51 3.98
CA PRO A 89 63.02 85.35 3.77
C PRO A 89 61.99 85.22 4.92
N PRO A 90 60.99 84.34 4.77
CA PRO A 90 61.14 83.11 5.51
C PRO A 90 61.11 81.93 4.55
N GLN A 91 62.06 81.01 4.67
CA GLN A 91 62.03 79.73 3.94
C GLN A 91 60.86 78.82 4.37
N ASN A 92 60.07 79.25 5.37
CA ASN A 92 58.98 78.48 5.97
C ASN A 92 57.73 78.25 5.10
N PRO A 93 57.14 79.21 4.35
CA PRO A 93 55.82 79.00 3.72
C PRO A 93 55.86 78.09 2.48
N LEU A 94 56.94 78.13 1.69
CA LEU A 94 57.09 77.27 0.52
C LEU A 94 57.48 75.84 0.90
N GLN A 95 58.35 75.65 1.90
CA GLN A 95 58.71 74.32 2.40
C GLN A 95 57.52 73.62 3.08
N THR A 96 56.71 74.37 3.83
CA THR A 96 55.47 73.86 4.45
C THR A 96 54.43 73.48 3.40
N SER A 97 54.20 74.30 2.37
CA SER A 97 53.28 73.96 1.29
C SER A 97 53.75 72.72 0.50
N THR A 98 55.06 72.57 0.26
CA THR A 98 55.59 71.34 -0.36
C THR A 98 55.43 70.11 0.54
N SER A 99 55.65 70.22 1.86
CA SER A 99 55.46 69.07 2.76
C SER A 99 53.99 68.66 2.86
N GLU A 100 53.07 69.63 2.91
CA GLU A 100 51.62 69.38 2.89
C GLU A 100 51.17 68.67 1.60
N THR A 101 51.73 69.04 0.44
CA THR A 101 51.41 68.34 -0.83
C THR A 101 51.98 66.92 -0.89
N GLU A 102 53.13 66.65 -0.26
CA GLU A 102 53.73 65.32 -0.17
C GLU A 102 52.93 64.43 0.81
N GLU A 103 52.48 65.00 1.93
CA GLU A 103 51.60 64.33 2.92
C GLU A 103 50.26 63.94 2.32
N LEU A 104 49.58 64.86 1.61
CA LEU A 104 48.33 64.58 0.90
C LEU A 104 48.49 63.49 -0.17
N ARG A 105 49.64 63.44 -0.86
CA ARG A 105 49.94 62.36 -1.82
C ARG A 105 50.07 61.00 -1.13
N MET A 106 50.83 60.94 -0.03
CA MET A 106 50.96 59.71 0.76
C MET A 106 49.61 59.23 1.30
N GLU A 107 48.74 60.16 1.71
CA GLU A 107 47.39 59.83 2.19
C GLU A 107 46.49 59.31 1.07
N ILE A 108 46.53 59.91 -0.13
CA ILE A 108 45.81 59.40 -1.31
C ILE A 108 46.27 57.99 -1.67
N ASP A 109 47.57 57.71 -1.66
CA ASP A 109 48.10 56.39 -1.99
C ASP A 109 47.71 55.35 -0.93
N LYS A 110 47.71 55.72 0.36
CA LYS A 110 47.23 54.87 1.46
C LYS A 110 45.74 54.55 1.31
N LEU A 111 44.91 55.54 0.98
CA LEU A 111 43.47 55.36 0.77
C LEU A 111 43.18 54.49 -0.46
N ARG A 112 43.98 54.61 -1.53
CA ARG A 112 43.88 53.73 -2.71
C ARG A 112 44.18 52.28 -2.37
N GLU A 113 45.22 52.04 -1.56
CA GLU A 113 45.58 50.69 -1.12
C GLU A 113 44.46 50.09 -0.26
N GLN A 114 43.91 50.86 0.69
CA GLN A 114 42.75 50.45 1.49
C GLN A 114 41.52 50.16 0.62
N LEU A 115 41.26 50.96 -0.41
CA LEU A 115 40.15 50.73 -1.34
C LEU A 115 40.31 49.42 -2.12
N ASN A 116 41.53 49.12 -2.57
CA ASN A 116 41.83 47.87 -3.29
C ASN A 116 41.66 46.65 -2.40
N GLN A 117 42.14 46.71 -1.15
CA GLN A 117 41.95 45.66 -0.16
C GLN A 117 40.46 45.44 0.14
N LEU A 118 39.71 46.52 0.38
CA LEU A 118 38.28 46.47 0.64
C LEU A 118 37.50 45.86 -0.54
N ASN A 119 37.85 46.23 -1.77
CA ASN A 119 37.22 45.69 -2.97
C ASN A 119 37.51 44.19 -3.13
N SER A 120 38.73 43.75 -2.78
CA SER A 120 39.11 42.33 -2.81
C SER A 120 38.31 41.53 -1.78
N SER A 121 38.21 42.01 -0.54
CA SER A 121 37.38 41.38 0.52
C SER A 121 35.90 41.33 0.14
N TYR A 122 35.38 42.38 -0.51
CA TYR A 122 34.00 42.41 -0.99
C TYR A 122 33.73 41.31 -2.03
N GLN A 123 34.62 41.13 -3.02
CA GLN A 123 34.47 40.10 -4.04
C GLN A 123 34.55 38.69 -3.44
N GLU A 124 35.45 38.47 -2.47
CA GLU A 124 35.55 37.20 -1.76
C GLU A 124 34.27 36.87 -0.98
N LEU A 125 33.73 37.85 -0.24
CA LEU A 125 32.49 37.68 0.51
C LEU A 125 31.29 37.40 -0.40
N LYS A 126 31.19 38.11 -1.53
CA LYS A 126 30.15 37.88 -2.54
C LYS A 126 30.22 36.45 -3.10
N SER A 127 31.42 35.96 -3.41
CA SER A 127 31.61 34.58 -3.89
C SER A 127 31.16 33.54 -2.85
N LYS A 128 31.50 33.75 -1.57
CA LYS A 128 31.03 32.91 -0.46
C LYS A 128 29.51 32.93 -0.31
N TYR A 129 28.88 34.10 -0.46
CA TYR A 129 27.43 34.25 -0.45
C TYR A 129 26.76 33.47 -1.59
N ASP A 130 27.24 33.65 -2.82
CA ASP A 130 26.70 32.96 -4.00
C ASP A 130 26.83 31.43 -3.86
N SER A 131 27.93 30.94 -3.27
CA SER A 131 28.11 29.51 -2.95
C SER A 131 27.12 29.00 -1.90
N LEU A 132 26.95 29.73 -0.79
CA LEU A 132 26.04 29.35 0.29
C LEU A 132 24.58 29.33 -0.18
N LEU A 133 24.18 30.28 -1.02
CA LEU A 133 22.85 30.35 -1.61
C LEU A 133 22.56 29.12 -2.50
N ASN A 134 23.54 28.69 -3.28
CA ASN A 134 23.42 27.48 -4.10
C ASN A 134 23.27 26.21 -3.25
N GLU A 135 24.06 26.08 -2.19
CA GLU A 135 23.94 24.96 -1.23
C GLU A 135 22.57 24.95 -0.54
N TYR A 136 22.08 26.12 -0.10
CA TYR A 136 20.75 26.28 0.47
C TYR A 136 19.65 25.82 -0.48
N ASN A 137 19.71 26.26 -1.75
CA ASN A 137 18.71 25.87 -2.75
C ASN A 137 18.74 24.36 -3.03
N LYS A 138 19.94 23.75 -3.06
CA LYS A 138 20.09 22.30 -3.19
C LYS A 138 19.48 21.56 -2.00
N LEU A 139 19.81 21.97 -0.78
CA LEU A 139 19.29 21.37 0.46
C LEU A 139 17.76 21.51 0.54
N ARG A 140 17.21 22.66 0.17
CA ARG A 140 15.76 22.88 0.07
C ARG A 140 15.11 21.92 -0.93
N GLY A 141 15.73 21.71 -2.08
CA GLY A 141 15.26 20.75 -3.08
C GLY A 141 15.28 19.30 -2.57
N GLU A 142 16.32 18.92 -1.81
CA GLU A 142 16.42 17.61 -1.16
C GLU A 142 15.36 17.42 -0.07
N TYR A 143 15.11 18.46 0.74
CA TYR A 143 14.06 18.46 1.75
C TYR A 143 12.67 18.24 1.14
N GLU A 144 12.32 18.93 0.06
CA GLU A 144 11.03 18.75 -0.62
C GLU A 144 10.88 17.33 -1.21
N LYS A 145 11.97 16.74 -1.73
CA LYS A 145 11.97 15.34 -2.17
C LYS A 145 11.74 14.38 -1.01
N LEU A 146 12.38 14.61 0.13
CA LEU A 146 12.21 13.77 1.33
C LEU A 146 10.78 13.87 1.88
N LYS A 147 10.22 15.08 1.91
CA LYS A 147 8.82 15.33 2.33
C LYS A 147 7.82 14.56 1.48
N ARG A 148 7.99 14.54 0.15
CA ARG A 148 7.15 13.72 -0.75
C ARG A 148 7.27 12.23 -0.45
N LYS A 149 8.49 11.72 -0.31
CA LYS A 149 8.73 10.30 0.05
C LYS A 149 8.07 9.91 1.38
N TYR A 150 8.11 10.80 2.37
CA TYR A 150 7.46 10.58 3.66
C TYR A 150 5.93 10.50 3.50
N SER A 151 5.34 11.41 2.73
CA SER A 151 3.89 11.39 2.43
C SER A 151 3.48 10.09 1.74
N ASP A 152 4.24 9.65 0.74
CA ASP A 152 3.97 8.38 0.03
C ASP A 152 4.08 7.17 0.96
N LEU A 153 5.05 7.17 1.87
CA LEU A 153 5.23 6.12 2.87
C LEU A 153 4.05 6.08 3.85
N MET A 154 3.54 7.25 4.27
CA MET A 154 2.40 7.35 5.17
C MET A 154 1.13 6.75 4.54
N ILE A 155 0.85 7.07 3.28
CA ILE A 155 -0.28 6.49 2.52
C ILE A 155 -0.16 4.96 2.45
N ARG A 156 1.05 4.44 2.15
CA ARG A 156 1.29 3.00 2.10
C ARG A 156 1.09 2.33 3.45
N TYR A 157 1.54 2.97 4.54
CA TYR A 157 1.35 2.46 5.90
C TYR A 157 -0.13 2.39 6.27
N GLU A 158 -0.91 3.43 5.97
CA GLU A 158 -2.35 3.44 6.23
C GLU A 158 -3.09 2.34 5.47
N ASN A 159 -2.75 2.15 4.19
CA ASN A 159 -3.31 1.08 3.38
C ASN A 159 -2.97 -0.29 3.94
N LEU A 160 -1.71 -0.53 4.31
CA LEU A 160 -1.29 -1.80 4.92
C LEU A 160 -2.01 -2.06 6.25
N SER A 161 -2.17 -1.03 7.09
CA SER A 161 -2.89 -1.11 8.36
C SER A 161 -4.36 -1.51 8.14
N LYS A 162 -5.03 -0.90 7.15
CA LYS A 162 -6.38 -1.26 6.73
C LYS A 162 -6.45 -2.72 6.28
N SER A 163 -5.58 -3.15 5.37
CA SER A 163 -5.53 -4.56 4.91
C SER A 163 -5.32 -5.54 6.07
N LEU A 164 -4.46 -5.21 7.03
CA LEU A 164 -4.23 -6.04 8.21
C LEU A 164 -5.49 -6.14 9.10
N SER A 165 -6.23 -5.04 9.25
CA SER A 165 -7.47 -5.04 10.02
C SER A 165 -8.56 -5.92 9.38
N VAL A 166 -8.71 -5.82 8.05
CA VAL A 166 -9.61 -6.65 7.25
C VAL A 166 -9.23 -8.12 7.40
N LEU A 167 -7.96 -8.46 7.19
CA LEU A 167 -7.45 -9.82 7.34
C LEU A 167 -7.74 -10.42 8.72
N LYS A 168 -7.55 -9.64 9.80
CA LYS A 168 -7.86 -10.08 11.16
C LYS A 168 -9.36 -10.37 11.34
N SER A 169 -10.23 -9.51 10.80
CA SER A 169 -11.68 -9.71 10.84
C SER A 169 -12.08 -11.01 10.14
N TYR A 170 -11.62 -11.24 8.90
CA TYR A 170 -11.89 -12.49 8.17
C TYR A 170 -11.38 -13.74 8.91
N ARG A 171 -10.18 -13.69 9.50
CA ARG A 171 -9.66 -14.80 10.32
C ARG A 171 -10.57 -15.11 11.51
N SER A 172 -11.07 -14.08 12.19
CA SER A 172 -12.00 -14.27 13.32
C SER A 172 -13.33 -14.87 12.86
N SER A 173 -13.90 -14.39 11.75
CA SER A 173 -15.14 -14.95 11.20
C SER A 173 -14.97 -16.40 10.74
N ALA A 174 -13.84 -16.74 10.11
CA ALA A 174 -13.54 -18.11 9.71
C ALA A 174 -13.63 -19.09 10.90
N VAL A 175 -13.07 -18.72 12.07
CA VAL A 175 -13.14 -19.55 13.28
C VAL A 175 -14.59 -19.79 13.72
N VAL A 176 -15.45 -18.76 13.61
CA VAL A 176 -16.87 -18.88 13.94
C VAL A 176 -17.56 -19.82 12.97
N VAL A 177 -17.36 -19.63 11.66
CA VAL A 177 -18.04 -20.43 10.63
C VAL A 177 -17.65 -21.91 10.72
N ARG A 178 -16.39 -22.24 11.06
CA ARG A 178 -15.96 -23.64 11.26
C ARG A 178 -16.72 -24.37 12.37
N GLN A 179 -17.48 -23.67 13.23
CA GLN A 179 -18.39 -24.33 14.16
C GLN A 179 -19.51 -25.10 13.46
N TYR A 180 -19.93 -24.65 12.28
CA TYR A 180 -20.99 -25.29 11.48
C TYR A 180 -20.55 -26.63 10.91
N GLU A 181 -19.25 -26.89 10.77
CA GLU A 181 -18.72 -28.23 10.45
C GLU A 181 -19.16 -29.26 11.50
N ARG A 182 -19.20 -28.87 12.79
CA ARG A 182 -19.65 -29.76 13.88
C ARG A 182 -21.15 -30.02 13.84
N GLU A 183 -21.95 -29.03 13.42
CA GLU A 183 -23.39 -29.22 13.20
C GLU A 183 -23.63 -30.13 12.01
N ALA A 184 -22.90 -29.92 10.90
CA ALA A 184 -22.94 -30.79 9.73
C ALA A 184 -22.60 -32.25 10.10
N ARG A 185 -21.53 -32.47 10.87
CA ARG A 185 -21.18 -33.81 11.37
C ARG A 185 -22.29 -34.47 12.20
N LYS A 186 -23.03 -33.71 13.00
CA LYS A 186 -24.18 -34.25 13.75
C LYS A 186 -25.30 -34.70 12.82
N PHE A 187 -25.55 -33.98 11.73
CA PHE A 187 -26.53 -34.38 10.72
C PHE A 187 -26.16 -35.72 10.09
N LEU A 188 -24.87 -35.93 9.79
CA LEU A 188 -24.37 -37.20 9.23
C LEU A 188 -24.59 -38.42 10.15
N GLU A 189 -24.76 -38.19 11.46
CA GLU A 189 -25.02 -39.27 12.42
C GLU A 189 -26.50 -39.67 12.50
N THR A 190 -27.39 -38.87 11.91
CA THR A 190 -28.85 -39.12 11.94
C THR A 190 -29.25 -40.31 11.07
N ARG A 191 -30.39 -40.92 11.41
CA ARG A 191 -30.99 -41.98 10.59
C ARG A 191 -31.36 -41.47 9.19
N THR A 192 -31.94 -40.27 9.11
CA THR A 192 -32.28 -39.61 7.84
C THR A 192 -31.10 -39.59 6.89
N TYR A 193 -29.92 -39.22 7.37
CA TYR A 193 -28.74 -39.24 6.52
C TYR A 193 -28.30 -40.68 6.16
N LYS A 194 -28.12 -41.53 7.18
CA LYS A 194 -27.56 -42.89 7.01
C LYS A 194 -28.41 -43.81 6.13
N GLU A 195 -29.72 -43.60 6.09
CA GLU A 195 -30.66 -44.42 5.32
C GLU A 195 -31.17 -43.66 4.09
N GLU A 196 -31.76 -42.47 4.25
CA GLU A 196 -32.43 -41.79 3.13
C GLU A 196 -31.47 -41.15 2.13
N PHE A 197 -30.41 -40.46 2.59
CA PHE A 197 -29.46 -39.79 1.68
C PHE A 197 -28.60 -40.82 0.93
N TYR A 198 -28.21 -41.90 1.59
CA TYR A 198 -27.44 -42.97 0.98
C TYR A 198 -28.24 -43.66 -0.15
N ASP A 199 -29.45 -44.12 0.14
CA ASP A 199 -30.31 -44.79 -0.86
C ASP A 199 -30.69 -43.85 -2.00
N TRP A 200 -31.01 -42.60 -1.69
CA TRP A 200 -31.38 -41.60 -2.69
C TRP A 200 -30.21 -41.25 -3.61
N ARG A 201 -28.97 -41.14 -3.09
CA ARG A 201 -27.77 -40.89 -3.90
C ARG A 201 -27.57 -41.99 -4.94
N PHE A 202 -27.69 -43.25 -4.52
CA PHE A 202 -27.55 -44.37 -5.45
C PHE A 202 -28.66 -44.38 -6.51
N TRP A 203 -29.90 -44.13 -6.10
CA TRP A 203 -31.03 -44.05 -7.02
C TRP A 203 -30.88 -42.92 -8.04
N VAL A 204 -30.55 -41.69 -7.64
CA VAL A 204 -30.48 -40.55 -8.57
C VAL A 204 -29.37 -40.75 -9.61
N ILE A 205 -28.25 -41.36 -9.22
CA ILE A 205 -27.14 -41.67 -10.13
C ILE A 205 -27.57 -42.74 -11.13
N THR A 206 -28.15 -43.85 -10.68
CA THR A 206 -28.55 -44.95 -11.56
C THR A 206 -29.68 -44.58 -12.53
N GLU A 207 -30.61 -43.72 -12.10
CA GLU A 207 -31.71 -43.24 -12.94
C GLU A 207 -31.23 -42.28 -14.04
N ASN A 208 -30.20 -41.47 -13.78
CA ASN A 208 -29.79 -40.39 -14.67
C ASN A 208 -28.49 -40.68 -15.44
N TYR A 209 -27.74 -41.72 -15.08
CA TYR A 209 -26.45 -42.05 -15.68
C TYR A 209 -26.33 -43.53 -16.05
N ASN A 210 -25.83 -43.77 -17.26
CA ASN A 210 -25.47 -45.09 -17.76
C ASN A 210 -24.01 -45.07 -18.22
N SER A 211 -23.23 -46.09 -17.87
CA SER A 211 -21.81 -46.24 -18.22
C SER A 211 -21.52 -46.24 -19.73
N GLN A 212 -22.53 -46.39 -20.58
CA GLN A 212 -22.43 -46.26 -22.04
C GLN A 212 -22.56 -44.80 -22.55
N MET A 213 -23.01 -43.86 -21.72
CA MET A 213 -23.16 -42.46 -22.13
C MET A 213 -21.79 -41.82 -22.42
N ARG A 214 -21.70 -40.99 -23.46
CA ARG A 214 -20.48 -40.29 -23.86
C ARG A 214 -20.78 -38.85 -24.28
N GLY A 215 -19.77 -37.99 -24.23
CA GLY A 215 -19.84 -36.61 -24.73
C GLY A 215 -20.92 -35.76 -24.05
N GLU A 216 -21.62 -34.95 -24.83
CA GLU A 216 -22.65 -34.01 -24.35
C GLU A 216 -23.71 -34.66 -23.47
N ARG A 217 -24.21 -35.85 -23.84
CA ARG A 217 -25.26 -36.53 -23.10
C ARG A 217 -24.78 -36.91 -21.69
N ALA A 218 -23.56 -37.41 -21.57
CA ALA A 218 -22.97 -37.74 -20.27
C ALA A 218 -22.82 -36.48 -19.41
N ASN A 219 -22.25 -35.40 -19.97
CA ASN A 219 -21.99 -34.17 -19.22
C ASN A 219 -23.28 -33.49 -18.73
N LYS A 220 -24.34 -33.48 -19.55
CA LYS A 220 -25.66 -32.98 -19.14
C LYS A 220 -26.28 -33.84 -18.04
N SER A 221 -26.15 -35.17 -18.13
CA SER A 221 -26.62 -36.09 -17.08
C SER A 221 -25.87 -35.86 -15.76
N ILE A 222 -24.55 -35.70 -15.80
CA ILE A 222 -23.72 -35.42 -14.61
C ILE A 222 -24.13 -34.09 -13.97
N ALA A 223 -24.22 -33.01 -14.77
CA ALA A 223 -24.67 -31.71 -14.28
C ALA A 223 -26.07 -31.78 -13.63
N ARG A 224 -26.97 -32.62 -14.20
CA ARG A 224 -28.31 -32.84 -13.65
C ARG A 224 -28.27 -33.57 -12.30
N ILE A 225 -27.46 -34.62 -12.18
CA ILE A 225 -27.31 -35.37 -10.93
C ILE A 225 -26.86 -34.43 -9.81
N PHE A 226 -25.80 -33.65 -10.06
CA PHE A 226 -25.28 -32.72 -9.06
C PHE A 226 -26.27 -31.59 -8.72
N ALA A 227 -26.99 -31.07 -9.71
CA ALA A 227 -28.04 -30.07 -9.44
C ALA A 227 -29.19 -30.63 -8.60
N LEU A 228 -29.54 -31.92 -8.77
CA LEU A 228 -30.53 -32.61 -7.94
C LEU A 228 -29.98 -32.90 -6.55
N MET A 229 -28.70 -33.26 -6.42
CA MET A 229 -28.05 -33.47 -5.12
C MET A 229 -28.05 -32.19 -4.28
N VAL A 230 -27.75 -31.04 -4.90
CA VAL A 230 -27.86 -29.73 -4.23
C VAL A 230 -29.30 -29.44 -3.80
N GLN A 231 -30.30 -29.70 -4.67
CA GLN A 231 -31.71 -29.51 -4.30
C GLN A 231 -32.11 -30.39 -3.12
N ARG A 232 -31.73 -31.67 -3.15
CA ARG A 232 -32.05 -32.64 -2.10
C ARG A 232 -31.41 -32.24 -0.78
N ASP A 233 -30.17 -31.80 -0.81
CA ASP A 233 -29.46 -31.34 0.37
C ASP A 233 -30.14 -30.10 1.00
N LEU A 234 -30.56 -29.15 0.16
CA LEU A 234 -31.27 -27.95 0.62
C LEU A 234 -32.62 -28.25 1.26
N GLU A 235 -33.31 -29.35 0.93
CA GLU A 235 -34.55 -29.74 1.62
C GLU A 235 -34.35 -29.96 3.13
N TYR A 236 -33.13 -30.33 3.56
CA TYR A 236 -32.81 -30.64 4.96
C TYR A 236 -31.87 -29.62 5.59
N ASN A 237 -30.96 -29.04 4.80
CA ASN A 237 -29.83 -28.24 5.32
C ASN A 237 -29.94 -26.74 5.03
N TYR A 238 -31.02 -26.27 4.38
CA TYR A 238 -31.23 -24.85 4.08
C TYR A 238 -31.06 -23.95 5.31
N ASP A 239 -31.70 -24.28 6.43
CA ASP A 239 -31.66 -23.47 7.64
C ASP A 239 -30.25 -23.38 8.24
N LEU A 240 -29.44 -24.44 8.11
CA LEU A 240 -28.05 -24.44 8.55
C LEU A 240 -27.22 -23.45 7.72
N TYR A 241 -27.30 -23.55 6.39
CA TYR A 241 -26.59 -22.63 5.51
C TYR A 241 -27.07 -21.19 5.67
N LYS A 242 -28.37 -20.98 5.89
CA LYS A 242 -28.94 -19.65 6.09
C LYS A 242 -28.39 -19.01 7.36
N ARG A 243 -28.33 -19.75 8.48
CA ARG A 243 -27.70 -19.26 9.72
C ARG A 243 -26.22 -18.95 9.53
N MET A 244 -25.51 -19.81 8.81
CA MET A 244 -24.09 -19.61 8.51
C MET A 244 -23.84 -18.33 7.71
N ILE A 245 -24.65 -18.08 6.68
CA ILE A 245 -24.60 -16.85 5.88
C ILE A 245 -24.98 -15.63 6.72
N ASP A 246 -26.05 -15.71 7.53
CA ASP A 246 -26.50 -14.60 8.36
C ASP A 246 -25.46 -14.20 9.41
N ASP A 247 -24.81 -15.18 10.05
CA ASP A 247 -23.73 -14.91 10.99
C ASP A 247 -22.49 -14.29 10.32
N TRP A 248 -22.18 -14.72 9.09
CA TRP A 248 -21.11 -14.11 8.30
C TRP A 248 -21.41 -12.65 7.97
N LEU A 249 -22.60 -12.36 7.46
CA LEU A 249 -23.02 -11.04 7.01
C LEU A 249 -23.22 -10.03 8.15
N LYS A 250 -23.41 -10.48 9.40
CA LYS A 250 -23.38 -9.60 10.58
C LYS A 250 -22.03 -8.90 10.75
N VAL A 251 -20.94 -9.57 10.36
CA VAL A 251 -19.57 -9.04 10.45
C VAL A 251 -19.14 -8.42 9.13
N HIS A 252 -19.56 -9.01 8.01
CA HIS A 252 -19.20 -8.61 6.66
C HIS A 252 -20.44 -8.19 5.86
N PRO A 253 -21.00 -6.99 6.13
CA PRO A 253 -22.23 -6.55 5.49
C PRO A 253 -22.04 -6.32 3.98
N ALA A 254 -23.01 -6.77 3.19
CA ALA A 254 -23.09 -6.56 1.76
C ALA A 254 -24.21 -5.56 1.42
N SER A 255 -23.89 -4.55 0.60
CA SER A 255 -24.82 -3.48 0.21
C SER A 255 -25.55 -3.72 -1.11
N ASP A 256 -25.01 -4.60 -1.93
CA ASP A 256 -25.44 -4.85 -3.31
C ASP A 256 -25.16 -6.30 -3.72
N GLU A 257 -25.75 -6.72 -4.84
CA GLU A 257 -25.66 -8.10 -5.36
C GLU A 257 -24.21 -8.58 -5.56
N VAL A 258 -23.31 -7.71 -6.04
CA VAL A 258 -21.90 -8.06 -6.29
C VAL A 258 -21.16 -8.21 -4.98
N SER A 259 -21.36 -7.30 -4.03
CA SER A 259 -20.77 -7.39 -2.69
C SER A 259 -21.26 -8.64 -1.95
N LEU A 260 -22.54 -8.99 -2.08
CA LEU A 260 -23.09 -10.21 -1.50
C LEU A 260 -22.45 -11.44 -2.12
N ALA A 261 -22.34 -11.48 -3.45
CA ALA A 261 -21.73 -12.59 -4.14
C ALA A 261 -20.26 -12.78 -3.72
N ASN A 262 -19.51 -11.69 -3.58
CA ASN A 262 -18.15 -11.73 -3.06
C ASN A 262 -18.11 -12.29 -1.63
N GLU A 263 -18.98 -11.84 -0.72
CA GLU A 263 -18.98 -12.37 0.65
C GLU A 263 -19.33 -13.85 0.73
N ILE A 264 -20.21 -14.36 -0.14
CA ILE A 264 -20.49 -15.80 -0.21
C ILE A 264 -19.26 -16.59 -0.68
N ALA A 265 -18.51 -16.09 -1.68
CA ALA A 265 -17.24 -16.70 -2.08
C ALA A 265 -16.24 -16.72 -0.91
N ARG A 266 -16.10 -15.60 -0.18
CA ARG A 266 -15.17 -15.50 0.96
C ARG A 266 -15.58 -16.42 2.11
N LEU A 267 -16.88 -16.53 2.37
CA LEU A 267 -17.43 -17.48 3.33
C LEU A 267 -17.06 -18.92 2.94
N PHE A 268 -17.34 -19.32 1.70
CA PHE A 268 -17.02 -20.65 1.17
C PHE A 268 -15.56 -20.99 1.43
N TYR A 269 -14.64 -20.14 0.97
CA TYR A 269 -13.23 -20.40 1.15
C TYR A 269 -12.72 -20.30 2.60
N SER A 270 -13.45 -19.62 3.49
CA SER A 270 -13.09 -19.56 4.91
C SER A 270 -13.27 -20.89 5.65
N LEU A 271 -14.05 -21.80 5.07
CA LEU A 271 -14.29 -23.17 5.55
C LEU A 271 -13.05 -24.06 5.44
N ASP A 272 -12.03 -23.67 4.67
CA ASP A 272 -10.73 -24.35 4.62
C ASP A 272 -10.83 -25.83 4.19
N HIS A 273 -11.80 -26.12 3.32
CA HIS A 273 -11.95 -27.42 2.70
C HIS A 273 -10.75 -27.72 1.79
N GLN A 274 -10.26 -28.95 1.87
CA GLN A 274 -9.09 -29.41 1.13
C GLN A 274 -9.52 -30.11 -0.15
N TYR A 275 -8.70 -29.96 -1.19
CA TYR A 275 -8.85 -30.75 -2.40
C TYR A 275 -8.42 -32.19 -2.13
N ALA A 276 -9.35 -33.12 -2.26
CA ALA A 276 -9.09 -34.53 -2.25
C ALA A 276 -8.53 -34.94 -3.61
N VAL A 277 -7.45 -35.72 -3.62
CA VAL A 277 -6.99 -36.35 -4.87
C VAL A 277 -7.82 -37.61 -5.06
N PRO A 278 -8.56 -37.73 -6.19
CA PRO A 278 -9.40 -38.88 -6.46
C PRO A 278 -8.65 -40.20 -6.29
N GLY A 279 -9.21 -41.12 -5.51
CA GLY A 279 -8.65 -42.45 -5.26
C GLY A 279 -7.43 -42.51 -4.32
N LYS A 280 -7.06 -41.41 -3.66
CA LYS A 280 -5.95 -41.38 -2.68
C LYS A 280 -6.37 -40.92 -1.30
N ASP A 281 -7.09 -39.80 -1.21
CA ASP A 281 -7.35 -39.10 0.06
C ASP A 281 -8.82 -39.18 0.50
N GLU A 282 -9.72 -39.78 -0.30
CA GLU A 282 -11.18 -39.71 -0.11
C GLU A 282 -11.73 -40.81 0.83
N PRO A 283 -12.65 -40.47 1.77
CA PRO A 283 -13.39 -41.45 2.55
C PRO A 283 -14.34 -42.32 1.70
N ASN A 284 -14.83 -41.79 0.56
CA ASN A 284 -15.85 -42.37 -0.31
C ASN A 284 -15.47 -42.23 -1.80
N ALA A 285 -14.28 -42.71 -2.19
CA ALA A 285 -13.64 -42.44 -3.50
C ALA A 285 -14.40 -42.85 -4.78
N GLU A 286 -15.63 -43.33 -4.66
CA GLU A 286 -16.45 -43.82 -5.77
C GLU A 286 -17.76 -43.03 -5.96
N LEU A 287 -18.11 -42.13 -5.03
CA LEU A 287 -19.40 -41.42 -5.06
C LEU A 287 -19.25 -39.93 -4.69
N PRO A 288 -19.97 -39.04 -5.39
CA PRO A 288 -19.97 -37.61 -5.08
C PRO A 288 -20.54 -37.35 -3.68
N LEU A 289 -19.98 -36.37 -2.98
CA LEU A 289 -20.44 -35.92 -1.68
C LEU A 289 -21.59 -34.92 -1.82
N PHE A 290 -22.57 -35.00 -0.94
CA PHE A 290 -23.52 -33.91 -0.74
C PHE A 290 -22.81 -32.66 -0.18
N PRO A 291 -23.36 -31.46 -0.41
CA PRO A 291 -22.87 -30.23 0.20
C PRO A 291 -22.62 -30.34 1.71
N ILE A 292 -23.52 -31.00 2.45
CA ILE A 292 -23.37 -31.18 3.90
C ILE A 292 -22.20 -32.10 4.29
N GLU A 293 -21.85 -33.07 3.44
CA GLU A 293 -20.68 -33.94 3.65
C GLU A 293 -19.38 -33.18 3.45
N LEU A 294 -19.26 -32.37 2.39
CA LEU A 294 -18.07 -31.54 2.19
C LEU A 294 -17.90 -30.57 3.36
N LEU A 295 -18.99 -29.93 3.81
CA LEU A 295 -18.94 -29.06 4.99
C LEU A 295 -18.53 -29.82 6.26
N ALA A 296 -18.98 -31.07 6.42
CA ALA A 296 -18.64 -31.87 7.58
C ALA A 296 -17.18 -32.33 7.54
N TYR A 297 -16.73 -32.90 6.43
CA TYR A 297 -15.41 -33.52 6.30
C TYR A 297 -14.29 -32.51 6.03
N GLY A 298 -14.61 -31.40 5.36
CA GLY A 298 -13.62 -30.43 4.91
C GLY A 298 -12.69 -30.99 3.83
N LEU A 299 -13.15 -31.99 3.07
CA LEU A 299 -12.36 -32.68 2.06
C LEU A 299 -13.28 -33.17 0.94
N GLY A 300 -12.93 -32.86 -0.30
CA GLY A 300 -13.66 -33.31 -1.50
C GLY A 300 -12.94 -32.86 -2.77
N ASP A 301 -13.44 -33.24 -3.94
CA ASP A 301 -12.84 -32.87 -5.22
C ASP A 301 -13.69 -31.81 -5.95
N CYS A 302 -13.60 -31.70 -7.28
CA CYS A 302 -14.17 -30.56 -7.98
C CYS A 302 -15.70 -30.47 -7.89
N GLU A 303 -16.43 -31.57 -8.01
CA GLU A 303 -17.89 -31.57 -7.92
C GLU A 303 -18.37 -31.28 -6.51
N ASP A 304 -17.69 -31.77 -5.49
CA ASP A 304 -18.07 -31.56 -4.09
C ASP A 304 -18.00 -30.06 -3.77
N HIS A 305 -16.90 -29.42 -4.17
CA HIS A 305 -16.67 -27.98 -4.02
C HIS A 305 -17.72 -27.18 -4.78
N ALA A 306 -18.00 -27.56 -6.02
CA ALA A 306 -19.01 -26.91 -6.85
C ALA A 306 -20.41 -27.00 -6.23
N MET A 307 -20.78 -28.16 -5.69
CA MET A 307 -22.10 -28.39 -5.07
C MET A 307 -22.27 -27.61 -3.77
N LEU A 308 -21.26 -27.57 -2.89
CA LEU A 308 -21.33 -26.74 -1.67
C LEU A 308 -21.38 -25.25 -2.01
N MET A 309 -20.53 -24.78 -2.94
CA MET A 309 -20.58 -23.38 -3.39
C MET A 309 -21.96 -23.06 -3.97
N ALA A 310 -22.53 -23.96 -4.79
CA ALA A 310 -23.87 -23.82 -5.35
C ALA A 310 -24.96 -23.73 -4.28
N ALA A 311 -24.92 -24.58 -3.25
CA ALA A 311 -25.86 -24.55 -2.13
C ALA A 311 -25.83 -23.19 -1.41
N LEU A 312 -24.64 -22.66 -1.11
CA LEU A 312 -24.48 -21.36 -0.44
C LEU A 312 -25.04 -20.21 -1.27
N TYR A 313 -24.69 -20.14 -2.56
CA TYR A 313 -25.25 -19.10 -3.43
C TYR A 313 -26.76 -19.23 -3.61
N LYS A 314 -27.28 -20.46 -3.68
CA LYS A 314 -28.73 -20.69 -3.80
C LYS A 314 -29.47 -20.18 -2.57
N VAL A 315 -28.94 -20.45 -1.37
CA VAL A 315 -29.49 -19.97 -0.08
C VAL A 315 -29.36 -18.45 0.04
N ALA A 316 -28.28 -17.88 -0.49
CA ALA A 316 -28.09 -16.42 -0.56
C ALA A 316 -29.02 -15.71 -1.56
N GLY A 317 -29.83 -16.46 -2.32
CA GLY A 317 -30.85 -15.92 -3.20
C GLY A 317 -30.44 -15.79 -4.67
N PHE A 318 -29.27 -16.31 -5.05
CA PHE A 318 -28.83 -16.28 -6.44
C PHE A 318 -29.50 -17.37 -7.27
N ARG A 319 -29.62 -17.11 -8.58
CA ARG A 319 -29.81 -18.20 -9.55
C ARG A 319 -28.46 -18.87 -9.77
N VAL A 320 -28.46 -20.19 -9.71
CA VAL A 320 -27.24 -21.01 -9.68
C VAL A 320 -27.38 -22.15 -10.66
N ALA A 321 -26.32 -22.43 -11.41
CA ALA A 321 -26.24 -23.60 -12.28
C ALA A 321 -24.97 -24.40 -11.97
N ILE A 322 -25.11 -25.73 -11.97
CA ILE A 322 -23.95 -26.63 -12.02
C ILE A 322 -23.44 -26.64 -13.45
N VAL A 323 -22.12 -26.54 -13.60
CA VAL A 323 -21.40 -26.49 -14.86
C VAL A 323 -20.47 -27.70 -14.95
N VAL A 324 -20.55 -28.46 -16.03
CA VAL A 324 -19.63 -29.57 -16.31
C VAL A 324 -18.85 -29.23 -17.58
N VAL A 325 -17.53 -29.27 -17.48
CA VAL A 325 -16.60 -28.95 -18.55
C VAL A 325 -15.48 -29.98 -18.60
N LYS A 326 -15.44 -30.76 -19.68
CA LYS A 326 -14.50 -31.87 -19.85
C LYS A 326 -14.59 -32.88 -18.67
N ASP A 327 -13.59 -32.91 -17.80
CA ASP A 327 -13.46 -33.80 -16.63
C ASP A 327 -13.55 -32.98 -15.32
N HIS A 328 -14.19 -31.82 -15.35
CA HIS A 328 -14.26 -30.87 -14.25
C HIS A 328 -15.68 -30.37 -14.05
N THR A 329 -16.07 -30.19 -12.79
CA THR A 329 -17.36 -29.67 -12.37
C THR A 329 -17.16 -28.38 -11.62
N ASP A 330 -18.03 -27.41 -11.89
CA ASP A 330 -17.97 -26.09 -11.30
C ASP A 330 -19.34 -25.42 -11.20
N VAL A 331 -19.39 -24.16 -10.75
CA VAL A 331 -20.65 -23.43 -10.55
C VAL A 331 -20.71 -22.15 -11.38
N ALA A 332 -21.90 -21.79 -11.85
CA ALA A 332 -22.20 -20.47 -12.38
C ALA A 332 -23.33 -19.81 -11.59
N ILE A 333 -23.23 -18.50 -11.40
CA ILE A 333 -24.24 -17.68 -10.74
C ILE A 333 -24.72 -16.55 -11.64
N MET A 334 -25.99 -16.17 -11.52
CA MET A 334 -26.52 -14.99 -12.22
C MET A 334 -26.24 -13.74 -11.38
N VAL A 335 -25.48 -12.79 -11.92
CA VAL A 335 -25.19 -11.50 -11.29
C VAL A 335 -25.39 -10.40 -12.33
N ASN A 336 -26.16 -9.36 -12.00
CA ASN A 336 -26.49 -8.25 -12.90
C ASN A 336 -27.00 -8.71 -14.29
N GLY A 337 -27.79 -9.79 -14.33
CA GLY A 337 -28.35 -10.34 -15.57
C GLY A 337 -27.36 -11.12 -16.44
N ARG A 338 -26.16 -11.44 -15.92
CA ARG A 338 -25.15 -12.25 -16.62
C ARG A 338 -24.73 -13.46 -15.79
N TRP A 339 -24.53 -14.59 -16.46
CA TRP A 339 -23.87 -15.75 -15.86
C TRP A 339 -22.38 -15.49 -15.62
N VAL A 340 -21.95 -15.69 -14.39
CA VAL A 340 -20.56 -15.62 -13.92
C VAL A 340 -20.16 -17.02 -13.50
N TYR A 341 -19.19 -17.61 -14.18
CA TYR A 341 -18.64 -18.94 -13.89
C TYR A 341 -17.58 -18.78 -12.78
N LEU A 342 -17.59 -19.60 -11.74
CA LEU A 342 -16.74 -19.42 -10.57
C LEU A 342 -15.92 -20.68 -10.31
N GLU A 343 -14.60 -20.65 -10.52
CA GLU A 343 -13.70 -21.77 -10.16
C GLU A 343 -13.77 -22.06 -8.65
N ALA A 344 -14.52 -23.09 -8.26
CA ALA A 344 -14.69 -23.46 -6.85
C ALA A 344 -13.43 -24.16 -6.29
N SER A 345 -12.65 -24.85 -7.13
CA SER A 345 -11.52 -25.69 -6.72
C SER A 345 -10.15 -25.00 -6.85
N ILE A 346 -10.05 -23.74 -6.40
CA ILE A 346 -8.76 -23.05 -6.35
C ILE A 346 -7.92 -23.61 -5.20
N HIS A 347 -6.88 -24.38 -5.54
CA HIS A 347 -5.93 -24.92 -4.58
C HIS A 347 -4.49 -24.72 -5.03
N GLN A 348 -3.58 -24.58 -4.06
CA GLN A 348 -2.16 -24.65 -4.34
C GLN A 348 -1.76 -26.12 -4.61
N PRO A 349 -0.76 -26.36 -5.48
CA PRO A 349 -0.32 -27.72 -5.86
C PRO A 349 0.06 -28.66 -4.70
N ASN A 350 0.28 -28.12 -3.49
CA ASN A 350 0.78 -28.85 -2.33
C ASN A 350 -0.19 -28.90 -1.14
N GLN A 351 -1.50 -28.66 -1.33
CA GLN A 351 -2.55 -28.81 -0.30
C GLN A 351 -2.33 -28.03 1.01
N LYS A 352 -1.41 -27.06 1.06
CA LYS A 352 -1.23 -26.19 2.23
C LYS A 352 -2.25 -25.06 2.20
N ASP A 353 -2.82 -24.77 3.38
CA ASP A 353 -3.75 -23.67 3.64
C ASP A 353 -3.46 -22.48 2.74
N LEU A 354 -4.46 -22.05 1.95
CA LEU A 354 -4.32 -20.75 1.31
C LEU A 354 -4.23 -19.72 2.44
N PRO A 355 -3.28 -18.77 2.39
CA PRO A 355 -3.15 -17.79 3.44
C PRO A 355 -4.51 -17.10 3.63
N SER A 356 -4.95 -16.88 4.89
CA SER A 356 -6.17 -16.11 5.18
C SER A 356 -6.29 -14.78 4.40
N GLY A 357 -5.16 -14.21 3.95
CA GLY A 357 -5.10 -13.07 3.04
C GLY A 357 -5.76 -13.31 1.68
N PHE A 358 -5.59 -14.51 1.10
CA PHE A 358 -6.19 -14.91 -0.16
C PHE A 358 -7.72 -14.85 -0.09
N TYR A 359 -8.31 -15.44 0.96
CA TYR A 359 -9.75 -15.45 1.15
C TYR A 359 -10.31 -14.06 1.44
N SER A 360 -9.58 -13.18 2.14
CA SER A 360 -10.08 -11.83 2.45
C SER A 360 -10.21 -10.90 1.26
N THR A 361 -9.60 -11.24 0.12
CA THR A 361 -9.57 -10.40 -1.08
C THR A 361 -10.23 -11.03 -2.30
N VAL A 362 -10.58 -12.31 -2.25
CA VAL A 362 -11.18 -12.99 -3.41
C VAL A 362 -12.51 -12.34 -3.80
N THR A 363 -12.69 -12.20 -5.11
CA THR A 363 -13.93 -11.72 -5.72
C THR A 363 -14.44 -12.73 -6.75
N ILE A 364 -15.71 -12.64 -7.09
CA ILE A 364 -16.31 -13.46 -8.16
C ILE A 364 -15.63 -13.26 -9.52
N TRP A 365 -14.97 -12.10 -9.72
CA TRP A 365 -14.23 -11.81 -10.96
C TRP A 365 -12.88 -12.52 -11.01
N ASP A 366 -12.23 -12.69 -9.85
CA ASP A 366 -11.01 -13.50 -9.76
C ASP A 366 -11.33 -14.96 -10.07
N LEU A 367 -12.44 -15.48 -9.53
CA LEU A 367 -12.91 -16.85 -9.78
C LEU A 367 -13.30 -17.05 -11.25
N GLU A 368 -13.99 -16.10 -11.86
CA GLU A 368 -14.32 -16.14 -13.29
C GLU A 368 -13.08 -16.06 -14.18
N GLY A 369 -12.11 -15.23 -13.80
CA GLY A 369 -10.82 -15.14 -14.49
C GLY A 369 -10.10 -16.48 -14.52
N GLU A 370 -9.99 -17.16 -13.38
CA GLU A 370 -9.36 -18.47 -13.28
C GLU A 370 -10.13 -19.56 -14.03
N PHE A 371 -11.46 -19.58 -13.94
CA PHE A 371 -12.29 -20.50 -14.73
C PHE A 371 -12.04 -20.34 -16.22
N ARG A 372 -12.13 -19.10 -16.74
CA ARG A 372 -11.94 -18.82 -18.18
C ARG A 372 -10.55 -19.20 -18.65
N LYS A 373 -9.53 -18.92 -17.86
CA LYS A 373 -8.13 -19.24 -18.16
C LYS A 373 -7.88 -20.75 -18.26
N ARG A 374 -8.50 -21.55 -17.40
CA ARG A 374 -8.35 -23.02 -17.39
C ARG A 374 -9.26 -23.71 -18.39
N TRP A 375 -10.51 -23.27 -18.47
CA TRP A 375 -11.60 -24.03 -19.07
C TRP A 375 -12.28 -23.34 -20.25
N GLY A 376 -12.03 -22.05 -20.50
CA GLY A 376 -12.75 -21.24 -21.50
C GLY A 376 -12.63 -21.70 -22.96
N ARG A 377 -11.73 -22.64 -23.26
CA ARG A 377 -11.60 -23.27 -24.59
C ARG A 377 -12.48 -24.50 -24.80
N TYR A 378 -13.09 -25.02 -23.74
CA TYR A 378 -13.91 -26.23 -23.79
C TYR A 378 -15.39 -25.86 -23.75
N GLN A 379 -16.22 -26.74 -24.31
CA GLN A 379 -17.66 -26.59 -24.23
C GLN A 379 -18.14 -26.91 -22.81
N ALA A 380 -18.88 -25.97 -22.22
CA ALA A 380 -19.49 -26.11 -20.91
C ALA A 380 -20.96 -26.54 -21.05
N TYR A 381 -21.37 -27.50 -20.23
CA TYR A 381 -22.75 -27.96 -20.10
C TYR A 381 -23.26 -27.54 -18.74
N TRP A 382 -24.50 -27.05 -18.65
CA TRP A 382 -25.00 -26.53 -17.39
C TRP A 382 -26.45 -26.92 -17.12
N VAL A 383 -26.78 -27.06 -15.84
CA VAL A 383 -28.13 -27.32 -15.35
C VAL A 383 -28.39 -26.39 -14.18
N GLU A 384 -29.45 -25.58 -14.30
CA GLU A 384 -29.87 -24.67 -13.22
C GLU A 384 -30.45 -25.46 -12.04
N VAL A 385 -29.98 -25.14 -10.83
CA VAL A 385 -30.49 -25.67 -9.57
C VAL A 385 -31.86 -25.05 -9.32
N GLN A 386 -32.91 -25.87 -9.36
CA GLN A 386 -34.29 -25.44 -9.16
C GLN A 386 -34.55 -25.04 -7.71
N SER A 387 -35.61 -24.25 -7.50
CA SER A 387 -36.13 -23.94 -6.17
C SER A 387 -37.36 -24.81 -5.89
N GLY A 388 -37.51 -25.30 -4.66
CA GLY A 388 -38.65 -26.10 -4.24
C GLY A 388 -38.36 -27.62 -4.20
N PRO A 389 -39.31 -28.42 -3.69
CA PRO A 389 -39.12 -29.85 -3.49
C PRO A 389 -38.95 -30.58 -4.82
N ILE A 390 -38.12 -31.63 -4.82
CA ILE A 390 -37.93 -32.48 -6.00
C ILE A 390 -39.25 -33.17 -6.32
N SER A 391 -39.84 -32.88 -7.49
CA SER A 391 -41.03 -33.59 -7.97
C SER A 391 -40.63 -35.01 -8.39
N VAL A 392 -40.75 -35.98 -7.47
CA VAL A 392 -40.56 -37.39 -7.79
C VAL A 392 -41.88 -37.92 -8.35
N SER A 393 -41.97 -38.06 -9.67
CA SER A 393 -43.00 -38.91 -10.25
C SER A 393 -42.56 -40.37 -10.11
N TYR A 394 -43.13 -41.09 -9.15
CA TYR A 394 -43.05 -42.55 -9.14
C TYR A 394 -43.86 -43.06 -10.34
N GLY A 395 -43.15 -43.46 -11.40
CA GLY A 395 -43.71 -44.09 -12.60
C GLY A 395 -43.74 -45.59 -12.48
#